data_AF-A0A963Q8S0-F1
#
_entry.id   AF-A0A963Q8S0-F1
#
_cell.length_a   1.000
_cell.length_b   1.000
_cell.length_c   1.000
_cell.angle_alpha   90.00
_cell.angle_beta   90.00
_cell.angle_gamma   90.00
#
_symmetry.space_group_name_H-M   'P 1'
#
loop_
_entity.id
_entity.type
_entity.pdbx_description
1 polymer ?
#
loop_
_entity_poly.entity_id
_entity_poly.type
_entity_poly.pdbx_seq_one_letter_code
_entity_poly.pdbx_strand_id
1 'polypeptide(L)' 'MTPALPVVSRVLRTPDARFAQLPDFPWTPRYTEVGGLRIAHIDEGPPDAPVVLLMHGEPTWSFLYRHMIPGLLAAG' A
#
# COMPACT_ATOMS: atom_id res chain seq x y z
N MET A 1 -7.37 21.31 15.77
CA MET A 1 -8.70 20.89 15.28
C MET A 1 -8.47 19.78 14.27
N THR A 2 -8.94 18.56 14.54
CA THR A 2 -8.83 17.47 13.56
C THR A 2 -9.78 17.76 12.40
N PRO A 3 -9.31 17.82 11.14
CA PRO A 3 -10.21 18.05 10.01
C PRO A 3 -11.22 16.91 9.92
N ALA A 4 -12.50 17.25 9.74
CA ALA A 4 -13.52 16.27 9.42
C ALA A 4 -13.29 15.75 8.00
N LEU A 5 -13.24 14.42 7.85
CA LEU A 5 -13.13 13.79 6.54
C LEU A 5 -14.49 13.83 5.83
N PRO A 6 -14.51 13.93 4.48
CA PRO A 6 -15.75 13.89 3.72
C PRO A 6 -16.47 12.55 3.88
N VAL A 7 -17.80 12.59 3.85
CA VAL A 7 -18.64 11.38 3.86
C VAL A 7 -18.62 10.73 2.48
N VAL A 8 -18.21 9.46 2.42
CA VAL A 8 -18.22 8.67 1.18
C VAL A 8 -19.55 7.92 1.06
N SER A 9 -20.35 8.25 0.05
CA SER A 9 -21.67 7.63 -0.19
C SER A 9 -21.63 6.41 -1.12
N ARG A 10 -20.63 6.33 -2.01
CA ARG A 10 -20.43 5.21 -2.93
C ARG A 10 -18.94 4.99 -3.17
N VAL A 11 -18.51 3.75 -3.02
CA VAL A 11 -17.14 3.32 -3.28
C VAL A 11 -17.17 2.02 -4.07
N LEU A 12 -16.24 1.87 -4.99
CA LEU A 12 -15.99 0.60 -5.68
C LEU A 12 -14.72 -0.02 -5.10
N ARG A 13 -14.68 -1.35 -5.08
CA ARG A 13 -13.52 -2.11 -4.63
C ARG A 13 -13.18 -3.16 -5.67
N THR A 14 -11.95 -3.11 -6.17
CA THR A 14 -11.44 -4.12 -7.09
C THR A 14 -11.45 -5.48 -6.40
N PRO A 15 -12.05 -6.52 -6.99
CA PRO A 15 -12.05 -7.85 -6.40
C PRO A 15 -10.63 -8.39 -6.20
N ASP A 16 -10.38 -9.05 -5.07
CA ASP A 16 -9.03 -9.52 -4.70
C ASP A 16 -8.43 -10.49 -5.74
N ALA A 17 -9.28 -11.26 -6.45
CA ALA A 17 -8.87 -12.15 -7.54
C ALA A 17 -8.13 -11.42 -8.69
N ARG A 18 -8.32 -10.10 -8.85
CA ARG A 18 -7.59 -9.29 -9.84
C ARG A 18 -6.10 -9.13 -9.50
N PHE A 19 -5.70 -9.47 -8.28
CA PHE A 19 -4.31 -9.36 -7.80
C PHE A 19 -3.64 -10.74 -7.59
N ALA A 20 -4.29 -11.85 -7.99
CA ALA A 20 -3.84 -13.20 -7.65
C ALA A 20 -2.54 -13.66 -8.33
N GLN A 21 -2.15 -13.04 -9.46
CA GLN A 21 -1.04 -13.51 -10.30
C GLN A 21 -0.13 -12.35 -10.75
N LEU A 22 0.23 -11.50 -9.79
CA LEU A 22 1.12 -10.38 -10.05
C LEU A 22 2.59 -10.85 -10.09
N PRO A 23 3.33 -10.58 -11.18
CA PRO A 23 4.73 -10.99 -11.27
C PRO A 23 5.58 -10.19 -10.30
N ASP A 24 6.48 -10.88 -9.60
CA ASP A 24 7.46 -10.28 -8.68
C ASP A 24 6.86 -9.40 -7.58
N PHE A 25 5.63 -9.71 -7.15
CA PHE A 25 4.92 -8.96 -6.11
C PHE A 25 4.48 -9.88 -4.96
N PRO A 26 5.43 -10.45 -4.19
CA PRO A 26 5.13 -11.42 -3.12
C PRO A 26 4.63 -10.77 -1.82
N TRP A 27 4.13 -9.54 -1.87
CA TRP A 27 3.80 -8.76 -0.69
C TRP A 27 2.37 -9.00 -0.23
N THR A 28 2.18 -9.26 1.06
CA THR A 28 0.82 -9.36 1.63
C THR A 28 0.24 -7.96 1.83
N PRO A 29 -0.92 -7.63 1.24
CA PRO A 29 -1.49 -6.31 1.42
C PRO A 29 -1.94 -6.12 2.87
N ARG A 30 -1.56 -5.00 3.46
CA ARG A 30 -2.14 -4.49 4.70
C ARG A 30 -3.12 -3.37 4.39
N TYR A 31 -4.04 -3.11 5.31
CA TYR A 31 -5.11 -2.16 5.11
C TYR A 31 -5.28 -1.22 6.29
N THR A 32 -5.46 0.06 6.00
CA THR A 32 -5.80 1.10 6.99
C THR A 32 -7.13 1.73 6.59
N GLU A 33 -8.03 1.89 7.56
CA GLU A 33 -9.32 2.55 7.35
C GLU A 33 -9.19 4.06 7.60
N VAL A 34 -9.57 4.88 6.61
CA VAL A 34 -9.52 6.35 6.67
C VAL A 34 -10.82 6.91 6.10
N GLY A 35 -11.63 7.57 6.93
CA GLY A 35 -12.90 8.16 6.47
C GLY A 35 -13.88 7.15 5.87
N GLY A 36 -13.87 5.90 6.34
CA GLY A 36 -14.68 4.81 5.79
C GLY A 36 -14.14 4.19 4.49
N LEU A 37 -12.94 4.56 4.07
CA LEU A 37 -12.23 3.98 2.93
C LEU A 37 -11.09 3.07 3.40
N ARG A 38 -10.95 1.94 2.71
CA ARG A 38 -9.85 0.98 2.92
C ARG A 38 -8.66 1.33 2.01
N ILE A 39 -7.55 1.77 2.60
CA ILE A 39 -6.29 2.06 1.90
C ILE A 39 -5.35 0.86 1.99
N ALA A 40 -4.96 0.29 0.85
CA ALA A 40 -3.98 -0.78 0.78
C ALA A 40 -2.55 -0.24 0.88
N HIS A 41 -1.69 -0.89 1.65
CA HIS A 41 -0.26 -0.57 1.74
C HIS A 41 0.58 -1.84 1.95
N ILE A 42 1.89 -1.71 1.75
CA ILE A 42 2.90 -2.73 2.08
C ILE A 42 3.65 -2.22 3.31
N ASP A 43 3.93 -3.13 4.23
CA ASP A 43 4.70 -2.86 5.45
C ASP A 43 5.56 -4.09 5.73
N GLU A 44 6.85 -3.93 5.44
CA GLU A 44 7.87 -4.97 5.39
C GLU A 44 9.16 -4.45 6.03
N GLY A 45 9.94 -5.36 6.59
CA GLY A 45 11.18 -5.05 7.32
C GLY A 45 11.00 -5.06 8.84
N PRO A 46 12.08 -4.83 9.60
CA PRO A 46 12.03 -4.81 11.06
C PRO A 46 11.21 -3.62 11.58
N PRO A 47 10.39 -3.80 12.63
CA PRO A 47 9.54 -2.74 13.16
C PRO A 47 10.31 -1.55 13.78
N ASP A 48 11.55 -1.78 14.19
CA ASP A 48 12.42 -0.78 14.82
C ASP A 48 13.42 -0.15 13.83
N ALA A 49 13.35 -0.49 12.54
CA ALA A 49 14.20 0.08 11.50
C ALA A 49 13.70 1.48 11.06
N PRO A 50 14.58 2.35 10.54
CA PRO A 50 14.15 3.62 9.96
C PRO A 50 13.16 3.42 8.79
N VAL A 51 12.07 4.17 8.79
CA VAL A 51 11.04 4.04 7.75
C VAL A 51 11.46 4.74 6.47
N VAL A 52 11.37 4.02 5.34
CA VAL A 52 11.42 4.59 3.99
C VAL A 52 10.00 4.57 3.40
N LEU A 53 9.40 5.76 3.23
CA LEU A 53 8.06 5.89 2.66
C LEU A 53 8.12 5.98 1.12
N LEU A 54 7.54 5.00 0.44
CA LEU A 54 7.45 4.95 -1.03
C LEU A 54 6.03 5.32 -1.49
N MET A 55 5.87 6.56 -1.99
CA MET A 55 4.58 7.05 -2.50
C MET A 55 4.56 7.00 -4.03
N HIS A 56 3.62 6.22 -4.58
CA HIS A 56 3.47 6.14 -6.03
C HIS A 56 2.79 7.40 -6.60
N GLY A 57 2.93 7.59 -7.92
CA GLY A 57 2.22 8.63 -8.67
C GLY A 57 1.13 8.07 -9.59
N GLU A 58 0.63 8.92 -10.47
CA GLU A 58 -0.37 8.58 -11.49
C GLU A 58 0.28 7.87 -12.70
N PRO A 59 -0.35 6.84 -13.32
CA PRO A 59 -1.55 6.08 -12.94
C PRO A 59 -1.19 4.75 -12.24
N THR A 60 -0.15 4.79 -11.40
CA THR A 60 0.48 3.59 -10.83
C THR A 60 -0.02 3.29 -9.43
N TRP A 61 0.50 2.22 -8.82
CA TRP A 61 0.28 1.84 -7.44
C TRP A 61 1.54 1.16 -6.89
N SER A 62 1.53 0.65 -5.64
CA SER A 62 2.72 0.07 -4.97
C SER A 62 3.47 -1.00 -5.79
N PHE A 63 2.81 -1.64 -6.76
CA PHE A 63 3.45 -2.52 -7.74
C PHE A 63 4.65 -1.89 -8.47
N LEU A 64 4.66 -0.57 -8.64
CA LEU A 64 5.81 0.18 -9.19
C LEU A 64 7.10 -0.08 -8.41
N TYR A 65 7.01 -0.21 -7.09
CA TYR A 65 8.16 -0.32 -6.19
C TYR A 65 8.66 -1.75 -5.96
N ARG A 66 8.06 -2.75 -6.61
CA ARG A 66 8.32 -4.17 -6.32
C ARG A 66 9.78 -4.61 -6.50
N HIS A 67 10.55 -3.92 -7.34
CA HIS A 67 11.98 -4.17 -7.53
C HIS A 67 12.88 -3.28 -6.65
N MET A 68 12.32 -2.22 -6.03
CA MET A 68 13.05 -1.37 -5.08
C MET A 68 12.98 -1.95 -3.66
N ILE A 69 11.80 -2.44 -3.26
CA ILE A 69 11.54 -2.96 -1.90
C ILE A 69 12.60 -4.00 -1.47
N PRO A 70 12.95 -5.04 -2.26
CA PRO A 70 13.95 -6.02 -1.85
C PRO A 70 15.32 -5.43 -1.53
N GLY A 71 15.75 -4.41 -2.29
CA GLY A 71 17.03 -3.73 -2.05
C GLY A 71 17.03 -2.92 -0.76
N LEU A 72 15.91 -2.27 -0.44
CA LEU A 72 15.75 -1.54 0.83
C LEU A 72 15.73 -2.52 2.01
N LEU A 73 14.98 -3.62 1.90
CA LEU A 73 14.94 -4.66 2.95
C LEU A 73 16.31 -5.28 3.22
N ALA A 74 17.12 -5.48 2.18
CA ALA A 74 18.48 -6.00 2.31
C ALA A 74 19.45 -5.01 2.98
N ALA A 75 19.15 -3.71 2.94
CA ALA A 75 19.99 -2.67 3.53
C ALA A 75 19.76 -2.47 5.04
N GLY A 76 18.67 -3.02 5.59
CA GLY A 76 18.23 -2.80 6.98
C GLY A 76 17.58 -1.45 7.18
#